data_AF-A0A497EL49-F1
#
_entry.id   AF-A0A497EL49-F1
#
_cell.length_a   1.000
_cell.length_b   1.000
_cell.length_c   1.000
_cell.angle_alpha   90.00
_cell.angle_beta   90.00
_cell.angle_gamma   90.00
#
_symmetry.space_group_name_H-M   'P 1'
#
loop_
_entity.id
_entity.type
_entity.pdbx_description
1 polymer ?
#
loop_
_entity_poly.entity_id
_entity_poly.type
_entity_poly.pdbx_seq_one_letter_code
_entity_poly.pdbx_strand_id
1 'polypeptide(L)'
;MFINGQRLLEHTCVKELSETEVVSLEDYAEALVAASHAIYKEQIYTLNDFFTVEEWTSKKTIRLAQELNCENALKAALSLNRKIRLGLVEAPYKIPLPLWLVMLVEKFRIDNLTRATSIDMLKALTNKRVGKLLKSKLTRETY
;
A
#
# COMPACT_ATOMS: atom_id res chain seq x y z
N MET A 1 -5.81 -4.88 9.53
CA MET A 1 -5.90 -4.97 8.06
C MET A 1 -6.09 -3.55 7.54
N PHE A 2 -5.30 -3.08 6.56
CA PHE A 2 -5.27 -1.66 6.16
C PHE A 2 -6.38 -1.25 5.18
N ILE A 3 -6.97 -2.25 4.51
CA ILE A 3 -8.14 -2.17 3.64
C ILE A 3 -9.20 -3.14 4.18
N ASN A 4 -10.47 -2.79 4.05
CA ASN A 4 -11.57 -3.73 4.29
C ASN A 4 -11.64 -4.74 3.14
N GLY A 5 -11.10 -5.92 3.37
CA GLY A 5 -10.96 -7.00 2.40
C GLY A 5 -12.28 -7.64 2.03
N GLN A 6 -13.29 -7.64 2.91
CA GLN A 6 -14.61 -8.14 2.56
C GLN A 6 -15.24 -7.28 1.47
N ARG A 7 -15.18 -5.95 1.64
CA ARG A 7 -15.62 -5.01 0.60
C ARG A 7 -14.78 -5.11 -0.67
N LEU A 8 -13.48 -5.35 -0.54
CA LEU A 8 -12.59 -5.53 -1.69
C LEU A 8 -12.96 -6.77 -2.53
N LEU A 9 -13.39 -7.86 -1.90
CA LEU A 9 -13.81 -9.09 -2.59
C LEU A 9 -15.09 -8.92 -3.42
N GLU A 10 -15.87 -7.85 -3.18
CA GLU A 10 -17.00 -7.46 -4.03
C GLU A 10 -16.55 -6.95 -5.41
N HIS A 11 -15.25 -6.66 -5.57
CA HIS A 11 -14.63 -6.17 -6.80
C HIS A 11 -13.74 -7.24 -7.45
N THR A 12 -14.27 -8.46 -7.59
CA THR A 12 -13.58 -9.59 -8.22
C THR A 12 -14.07 -9.84 -9.65
N CYS A 13 -13.19 -10.38 -10.48
CA CYS A 13 -13.46 -10.80 -11.85
C CYS A 13 -12.79 -12.14 -12.13
N VAL A 14 -13.21 -12.83 -13.18
CA VAL A 14 -12.53 -14.03 -13.68
C VAL A 14 -11.50 -13.57 -14.72
N LYS A 15 -10.23 -13.88 -14.49
CA LYS A 15 -9.13 -13.64 -15.43
C LYS A 15 -8.60 -14.99 -15.92
N GLU A 16 -8.25 -15.04 -17.20
CA GLU A 16 -7.57 -16.21 -17.77
C GLU A 16 -6.06 -16.03 -17.60
N LEU A 17 -5.43 -16.97 -16.90
CA LEU A 17 -4.00 -17.00 -16.70
C LEU A 17 -3.49 -18.37 -17.17
N SER A 18 -2.71 -18.39 -18.25
CA SER A 18 -2.11 -19.62 -18.80
C SER A 18 -3.15 -20.73 -18.98
N GLU A 19 -4.24 -20.43 -19.72
CA GLU A 19 -5.34 -21.36 -20.03
C GLU A 19 -6.16 -21.83 -18.81
N THR A 20 -5.97 -21.19 -17.64
CA THR A 20 -6.74 -21.46 -16.42
C THR A 20 -7.53 -20.22 -16.00
N GLU A 21 -8.82 -20.40 -15.76
CA GLU A 21 -9.67 -19.35 -15.18
C GLU A 21 -9.39 -19.20 -13.67
N VAL A 22 -9.02 -18.00 -13.26
CA VAL A 22 -8.73 -17.67 -11.85
C VAL A 22 -9.55 -16.46 -11.44
N VAL A 23 -10.14 -16.53 -10.24
CA VAL A 23 -10.80 -15.38 -9.62
C VAL A 23 -9.71 -14.42 -9.14
N SER A 24 -9.70 -13.21 -9.71
CA SER A 24 -8.79 -12.13 -9.36
C SER A 24 -9.55 -10.85 -9.01
N LEU A 25 -8.85 -9.83 -8.53
CA LEU A 25 -9.43 -8.51 -8.40
C LEU A 25 -9.53 -7.84 -9.77
N GLU A 26 -10.55 -6.99 -9.89
CA GLU A 26 -10.62 -6.00 -10.96
C GLU A 26 -9.38 -5.10 -10.93
N ASP A 27 -8.89 -4.69 -12.09
CA ASP A 27 -7.63 -3.92 -12.24
C ASP A 27 -7.59 -2.68 -11.33
N TYR A 28 -8.69 -1.93 -11.28
CA TYR A 28 -8.80 -0.73 -10.47
C TYR A 28 -8.72 -1.02 -8.96
N ALA A 29 -9.19 -2.18 -8.53
CA ALA A 29 -9.13 -2.61 -7.13
C ALA A 29 -7.72 -3.13 -6.80
N GLU A 30 -7.09 -3.84 -7.75
CA GLU A 30 -5.71 -4.30 -7.64
C GLU A 30 -4.71 -3.13 -7.52
N ALA A 31 -4.90 -2.06 -8.31
CA ALA A 31 -4.14 -0.82 -8.18
C ALA A 31 -4.22 -0.20 -6.78
N LEU A 32 -5.43 -0.16 -6.20
CA LEU A 32 -5.63 0.37 -4.85
C LEU A 32 -4.96 -0.50 -3.78
N VAL A 33 -5.02 -1.82 -3.95
CA VAL A 33 -4.38 -2.78 -3.04
C VAL A 33 -2.87 -2.66 -3.11
N ALA A 34 -2.29 -2.62 -4.31
CA ALA A 34 -0.84 -2.44 -4.50
C ALA A 34 -0.37 -1.15 -3.84
N ALA A 35 -1.03 -0.02 -4.13
CA ALA A 35 -0.73 1.26 -3.49
C ALA A 35 -0.82 1.17 -1.96
N SER A 36 -1.92 0.64 -1.42
CA SER A 36 -2.13 0.59 0.03
C SER A 36 -1.18 -0.38 0.72
N HIS A 37 -0.82 -1.48 0.07
CA HIS A 37 0.13 -2.46 0.58
C HIS A 37 1.54 -1.88 0.64
N ALA A 38 2.01 -1.26 -0.44
CA ALA A 38 3.31 -0.61 -0.49
C ALA A 38 3.42 0.53 0.53
N ILE A 39 2.40 1.38 0.62
CA ILE A 39 2.39 2.56 1.49
C ILE A 39 2.22 2.19 2.97
N TYR A 40 1.20 1.42 3.34
CA TYR A 40 0.87 1.21 4.75
C TYR A 40 1.58 0.01 5.39
N LYS A 41 1.88 -1.05 4.62
CA LYS A 41 2.42 -2.30 5.15
C LYS A 41 3.93 -2.42 4.95
N GLU A 42 4.38 -2.39 3.70
CA GLU A 42 5.77 -2.73 3.36
C GLU A 42 6.73 -1.54 3.48
N GLN A 43 6.24 -0.30 3.40
CA GLN A 43 7.03 0.93 3.43
C GLN A 43 8.07 1.01 2.30
N ILE A 44 7.88 0.22 1.24
CA ILE A 44 8.74 0.14 0.07
C ILE A 44 7.81 0.11 -1.13
N TYR A 45 8.09 1.00 -2.08
CA TYR A 45 7.35 1.14 -3.33
C TYR A 45 8.18 0.54 -4.46
N THR A 46 7.76 -0.60 -4.98
CA THR A 46 8.50 -1.40 -5.95
C THR A 46 8.21 -0.99 -7.39
N LEU A 47 8.98 -1.53 -8.33
CA LEU A 47 8.71 -1.33 -9.75
C LEU A 47 7.39 -1.98 -10.19
N ASN A 48 7.00 -3.10 -9.59
CA ASN A 48 5.68 -3.70 -9.83
C ASN A 48 4.57 -2.76 -9.36
N ASP A 49 4.69 -2.20 -8.14
CA ASP A 49 3.71 -1.24 -7.63
C ASP A 49 3.59 -0.01 -8.55
N PHE A 50 4.72 0.46 -9.11
CA PHE A 50 4.73 1.54 -10.09
C PHE A 50 3.88 1.19 -11.31
N PHE A 51 4.15 0.06 -11.98
CA PHE A 51 3.43 -0.33 -13.20
C PHE A 51 1.96 -0.63 -12.93
N THR A 52 1.65 -1.35 -11.83
CA THR A 52 0.29 -1.64 -11.43
C THR A 52 -0.53 -0.36 -11.19
N VAL A 53 0.04 0.60 -10.45
CA VAL A 53 -0.66 1.88 -10.20
C VAL A 53 -0.73 2.74 -11.46
N GLU A 54 0.31 2.74 -12.29
CA GLU A 54 0.36 3.53 -13.51
C GLU A 54 -0.70 3.09 -14.52
N GLU A 55 -0.78 1.78 -14.77
CA GLU A 55 -1.62 1.22 -15.83
C GLU A 55 -3.08 1.10 -15.39
N TRP A 56 -3.32 0.70 -14.13
CA TRP A 56 -4.66 0.27 -13.70
C TRP A 56 -5.41 1.30 -12.86
N THR A 57 -4.78 2.43 -12.51
CA THR A 57 -5.49 3.49 -11.79
C THR A 57 -6.52 4.17 -12.69
N SER A 58 -7.77 4.18 -12.24
CA SER A 58 -8.88 4.84 -12.93
C SER A 58 -9.76 5.65 -11.98
N LYS A 59 -10.78 6.32 -12.53
CA LYS A 59 -11.82 6.98 -11.71
C LYS A 59 -12.50 6.00 -10.75
N LYS A 60 -12.60 4.72 -11.10
CA LYS A 60 -13.13 3.67 -10.21
C LYS A 60 -12.21 3.42 -9.02
N THR A 61 -10.88 3.41 -9.23
CA THR A 61 -9.87 3.31 -8.16
C THR A 61 -10.03 4.43 -7.14
N ILE A 62 -10.22 5.68 -7.61
CA ILE A 62 -10.39 6.85 -6.73
C ILE A 62 -11.65 6.72 -5.89
N ARG A 63 -12.79 6.34 -6.50
CA ARG A 63 -14.05 6.11 -5.77
C ARG A 63 -13.89 5.03 -4.71
N LEU A 64 -13.31 3.89 -5.09
CA LEU A 64 -13.05 2.79 -4.16
C LEU A 64 -12.11 3.22 -3.02
N ALA A 65 -11.09 4.04 -3.32
CA ALA A 65 -10.18 4.57 -2.32
C ALA A 65 -10.90 5.47 -1.30
N GLN A 66 -11.89 6.26 -1.74
CA GLN A 66 -12.72 7.06 -0.84
C GLN A 66 -13.61 6.17 0.02
N GLU A 67 -14.30 5.20 -0.59
CA GLU A 67 -15.17 4.25 0.10
C GLU A 67 -14.45 3.41 1.16
N LEU A 68 -13.18 3.10 0.92
CA LEU A 68 -12.33 2.29 1.81
C LEU A 68 -11.36 3.14 2.66
N ASN A 69 -11.51 4.47 2.64
CA ASN A 69 -10.67 5.41 3.38
C ASN A 69 -9.15 5.23 3.12
N CYS A 70 -8.77 4.92 1.89
CA CYS A 70 -7.38 4.67 1.44
C CYS A 70 -6.89 5.73 0.44
N GLU A 71 -7.59 6.85 0.33
CA GLU A 71 -7.25 7.94 -0.59
C GLU A 71 -5.83 8.47 -0.39
N ASN A 72 -5.35 8.59 0.85
CA ASN A 72 -4.01 9.08 1.14
C ASN A 72 -2.91 8.15 0.60
N ALA A 73 -3.09 6.83 0.70
CA ALA A 73 -2.16 5.86 0.11
C ALA A 73 -2.15 5.95 -1.41
N LEU A 74 -3.34 6.05 -2.03
CA LEU A 74 -3.42 6.21 -3.48
C LEU A 74 -2.73 7.51 -3.95
N LYS A 75 -2.97 8.63 -3.27
CA LYS A 75 -2.30 9.91 -3.56
C LYS A 75 -0.78 9.82 -3.39
N ALA A 76 -0.31 9.15 -2.35
CA ALA A 76 1.11 8.95 -2.12
C ALA A 76 1.75 8.12 -3.26
N ALA A 77 1.10 7.03 -3.66
CA ALA A 77 1.56 6.19 -4.78
C ALA A 77 1.57 6.98 -6.11
N LEU A 78 0.52 7.74 -6.44
CA LEU A 78 0.49 8.58 -7.64
C LEU A 78 1.57 9.66 -7.64
N SER A 79 1.85 10.25 -6.48
CA SER A 79 2.95 11.21 -6.30
C SER A 79 4.32 10.55 -6.53
N LEU A 80 4.50 9.31 -6.04
CA LEU A 80 5.71 8.52 -6.28
C LEU A 80 5.86 8.16 -7.77
N ASN A 81 4.80 7.70 -8.44
CA ASN A 81 4.84 7.43 -9.89
C ASN A 81 5.27 8.65 -10.69
N ARG A 82 4.74 9.83 -10.34
CA ARG A 82 5.16 11.08 -10.99
C ARG A 82 6.64 11.38 -10.76
N LYS A 83 7.15 11.19 -9.54
CA LYS A 83 8.57 11.42 -9.22
C LYS A 83 9.49 10.43 -9.94
N ILE A 84 9.08 9.16 -10.01
CA ILE A 84 9.82 8.11 -10.73
C ILE A 84 9.88 8.42 -12.22
N ARG A 85 8.75 8.80 -12.83
CA ARG A 85 8.69 9.17 -14.25
C ARG A 85 9.57 10.37 -14.59
N LEU A 86 9.67 11.33 -13.67
CA LEU A 86 10.52 12.51 -13.82
C LEU A 86 12.00 12.22 -13.52
N GLY A 87 12.37 10.98 -13.16
CA GLY A 87 13.74 10.61 -12.80
C GLY A 87 14.21 11.22 -11.48
N LEU A 88 13.30 11.71 -10.62
CA LEU A 88 13.64 12.30 -9.32
C LEU A 88 13.90 11.25 -8.25
N VAL A 89 13.39 10.04 -8.46
CA VAL A 89 13.42 8.91 -7.53
C VAL A 89 13.49 7.62 -8.34
N GLU A 90 14.27 6.64 -7.88
CA GLU A 90 14.33 5.31 -8.50
C GLU A 90 13.57 4.28 -7.66
N ALA A 91 13.01 3.27 -8.33
CA ALA A 91 12.38 2.12 -7.69
C ALA A 91 13.41 0.98 -7.52
N PRO A 92 13.37 0.22 -6.42
CA PRO A 92 12.44 0.32 -5.29
C PRO A 92 12.73 1.53 -4.39
N TYR A 93 11.69 2.30 -4.07
CA TYR A 93 11.80 3.47 -3.21
C TYR A 93 11.34 3.16 -1.78
N LYS A 94 12.23 3.38 -0.81
CA LYS A 94 11.90 3.24 0.62
C LYS A 94 11.24 4.49 1.16
N ILE A 95 10.04 4.35 1.70
CA ILE A 95 9.29 5.47 2.27
C ILE A 95 9.96 5.90 3.59
N PRO A 96 10.30 7.19 3.75
CA PRO A 96 10.88 7.68 5.00
C PRO A 96 9.95 7.44 6.19
N LEU A 97 10.49 6.93 7.30
CA LEU A 97 9.71 6.64 8.52
C LEU A 97 8.84 7.80 9.01
N PRO A 98 9.30 9.08 9.03
CA PRO A 98 8.44 10.18 9.46
C PRO A 98 7.21 10.36 8.56
N LEU A 99 7.39 10.23 7.24
CA LEU A 99 6.29 10.34 6.28
C LEU A 99 5.30 9.18 6.46
N TRP A 100 5.82 7.96 6.64
CA TRP A 100 4.99 6.79 6.90
C TRP A 100 4.16 6.93 8.18
N LEU A 101 4.76 7.43 9.27
CA LEU A 101 4.05 7.66 10.53
C LEU A 101 2.92 8.68 10.37
N VAL A 102 3.13 9.77 9.61
CA VAL A 102 2.07 10.75 9.32
C VAL A 102 0.91 10.08 8.58
N MET A 103 1.19 9.32 7.52
CA MET A 103 0.15 8.61 6.76
C MET A 103 -0.61 7.59 7.62
N LEU A 104 0.08 6.90 8.54
CA LEU A 104 -0.56 5.96 9.45
C LEU A 104 -1.48 6.69 10.43
N VAL A 105 -1.05 7.79 11.03
CA VAL A 105 -1.84 8.62 11.97
C VAL A 105 -3.09 9.19 11.29
N GLU A 106 -2.98 9.64 10.05
CA GLU A 106 -4.14 10.10 9.27
C GLU A 106 -5.14 8.96 9.03
N LYS A 107 -4.65 7.78 8.61
CA LYS A 107 -5.48 6.58 8.43
C LYS A 107 -6.17 6.16 9.73
N PHE A 108 -5.49 6.26 10.87
CA PHE A 108 -6.05 5.98 12.20
C PHE A 108 -7.20 6.92 12.59
N ARG A 109 -7.12 8.20 12.20
CA ARG A 109 -8.16 9.19 12.53
C ARG A 109 -9.45 8.94 11.76
N ILE A 110 -9.32 8.50 10.52
CA ILE A 110 -10.46 8.31 9.61
C ILE A 110 -11.11 6.94 9.83
N ASP A 111 -10.33 5.91 10.19
CA ASP A 111 -10.77 4.52 10.13
C ASP A 111 -10.67 3.79 11.48
N ASN A 112 -11.83 3.50 12.09
CA ASN A 112 -11.93 2.74 13.33
C ASN A 112 -11.39 1.30 13.20
N LEU A 113 -11.46 0.69 12.00
CA LEU A 113 -10.99 -0.67 11.75
C LEU A 113 -9.46 -0.77 11.87
N THR A 114 -8.77 0.30 11.45
CA THR A 114 -7.31 0.39 11.52
C THR A 114 -6.84 0.65 12.96
N ARG A 115 -7.68 1.24 13.82
CA ARG A 115 -7.36 1.54 15.22
C ARG A 115 -7.00 0.31 16.05
N ALA A 116 -7.70 -0.81 15.84
CA ALA A 116 -7.46 -2.02 16.61
C ALA A 116 -6.16 -2.74 16.19
N THR A 117 -5.86 -2.85 14.89
CA THR A 117 -4.68 -3.59 14.41
C THR A 117 -3.38 -2.80 14.55
N SER A 118 -3.44 -1.48 14.44
CA SER A 118 -2.23 -0.66 14.33
C SER A 118 -1.67 -0.23 15.69
N ILE A 119 -2.43 -0.34 16.79
CA ILE A 119 -1.87 -0.20 18.15
C ILE A 119 -0.81 -1.27 18.40
N ASP A 120 -1.02 -2.50 17.93
CA ASP A 120 -0.04 -3.59 18.10
C ASP A 120 1.19 -3.39 17.21
N MET A 121 1.04 -2.81 16.02
CA MET A 121 2.18 -2.38 15.19
C MET A 121 2.97 -1.23 15.83
N LEU A 122 2.29 -0.25 16.44
CA LEU A 122 2.93 0.87 17.14
C LEU A 122 3.64 0.43 18.42
N LYS A 123 3.03 -0.50 19.17
CA LYS A 123 3.66 -1.18 20.32
C LYS A 123 4.86 -2.01 19.89
N ALA A 124 4.78 -2.67 18.73
CA ALA A 124 5.92 -3.39 18.16
C ALA A 124 7.07 -2.43 17.81
N LEU A 125 6.79 -1.24 17.26
CA LEU A 125 7.82 -0.23 16.94
C LEU A 125 8.53 0.35 18.17
N THR A 126 7.81 0.52 19.29
CA THR A 126 8.34 1.06 20.54
C THR A 126 9.07 0.02 21.41
N ASN A 127 9.03 -1.26 21.02
CA ASN A 127 9.64 -2.34 21.79
C ASN A 127 11.10 -2.58 21.36
N LYS A 128 12.06 -2.44 22.29
CA LYS A 128 13.53 -2.54 22.03
C LYS A 128 13.95 -3.81 21.27
N ARG A 129 13.23 -4.92 21.44
CA ARG A 129 13.51 -6.20 20.75
C ARG A 129 13.14 -6.18 19.26
N VAL A 130 11.98 -5.61 18.94
CA VAL A 130 11.50 -5.47 17.56
C VAL A 130 12.25 -4.34 16.85
N GLY A 131 12.64 -3.28 17.57
CA GLY A 131 13.53 -2.24 17.04
C GLY A 131 14.86 -2.79 16.50
N LYS A 132 15.40 -3.88 17.08
CA LYS A 132 16.61 -4.55 16.59
C LYS A 132 16.35 -5.35 15.30
N LEU A 133 15.16 -5.94 15.18
CA LEU A 133 14.68 -6.72 14.03
C LEU A 133 14.26 -5.83 12.86
N LEU A 134 13.68 -4.67 13.17
CA LEU A 134 13.43 -3.59 12.22
C LEU A 134 14.73 -2.93 11.79
N LYS A 135 15.69 -2.71 12.71
CA LYS A 135 17.03 -2.23 12.35
C LYS A 135 17.70 -3.19 11.38
N SER A 136 17.63 -4.51 11.61
CA SER A 136 18.20 -5.50 10.67
C SER A 136 17.46 -5.56 9.33
N LYS A 137 16.14 -5.30 9.29
CA LYS A 137 15.39 -5.10 8.03
C LYS A 137 15.68 -3.75 7.37
N LEU A 138 16.01 -2.72 8.15
CA LEU A 138 16.31 -1.37 7.69
C LEU A 138 17.72 -1.25 7.10
N THR A 139 18.69 -1.99 7.65
CA THR A 139 20.10 -2.05 7.23
C THR A 139 20.41 -3.23 6.31
N ARG A 140 19.39 -3.96 5.83
CA ARG A 140 19.60 -5.01 4.83
C ARG A 140 19.74 -4.34 3.46
N GLU A 141 20.94 -4.37 2.89
CA GLU A 141 21.22 -3.83 1.55
C GLU A 141 20.76 -4.75 0.41
N THR A 142 20.37 -5.99 0.70
CA THR A 142 20.01 -6.97 -0.32
C THR A 142 18.74 -7.74 0.01
N TYR A 143 17.91 -7.90 -1.03
CA TYR A 143 16.73 -8.77 -1.09
C TYR A 143 17.14 -10.22 -1.26
#